data_AF-A0A1J3H785-F1
#
_entry.id   AF-A0A1J3H785-F1
#
_cell.length_a   1.000
_cell.length_b   1.000
_cell.length_c   1.000
_cell.angle_alpha   90.00
_cell.angle_beta   90.00
_cell.angle_gamma   90.00
#
_symmetry.space_group_name_H-M   'P 1'
#
loop_
_entity.id
_entity.type
_entity.pdbx_description
1 polymer ?
#
loop_
_entity_poly.entity_id
_entity_poly.type
_entity_poly.pdbx_seq_one_letter_code
_entity_poly.pdbx_strand_id
1 'polypeptide(L)'
;GYAFKILQEGRKRPTCDYGVSSRSGDIVYYGVLREILEVHYPGLLDLRCVVFLCDWYDPTPGRGLREDEFGVTSLHSRRRLDNYDPFILASQADKF
;
A
#
# COMPACT_ATOMS: atom_id res chain seq x y z
N GLY A 1 -7.95 9.72 14.44
CA GLY A 1 -8.24 8.38 13.90
C GLY A 1 -8.19 8.45 12.39
N TYR A 2 -7.39 7.60 11.75
CA TYR A 2 -7.31 7.53 10.29
C TYR A 2 -8.28 6.46 9.77
N ALA A 3 -9.09 6.82 8.78
CA ALA A 3 -9.97 5.89 8.07
C ALA A 3 -9.37 5.58 6.69
N PHE A 4 -9.03 4.30 6.49
CA PHE A 4 -8.61 3.77 5.20
C PHE A 4 -9.82 3.54 4.30
N LYS A 5 -9.65 3.78 3.00
CA LYS A 5 -10.68 3.50 2.00
C LYS A 5 -10.13 2.48 1.01
N ILE A 6 -11.01 1.62 0.52
CA ILE A 6 -10.69 0.60 -0.48
C ILE A 6 -10.99 1.13 -1.88
N LEU A 7 -10.11 0.85 -2.84
CA LEU A 7 -10.37 1.15 -4.25
C LEU A 7 -11.59 0.37 -4.75
N GLN A 8 -12.66 1.09 -5.12
CA GLN A 8 -13.81 0.53 -5.82
C GLN A 8 -13.71 0.81 -7.32
N GLU A 9 -13.69 -0.24 -8.12
CA GLU A 9 -13.60 -0.18 -9.57
C GLU A 9 -14.86 0.48 -10.15
N GLY A 10 -14.71 1.62 -10.83
CA GLY A 10 -15.82 2.38 -11.43
C GLY A 10 -15.84 3.88 -11.14
N ARG A 11 -15.01 4.39 -10.22
CA ARG A 11 -15.00 5.82 -9.86
C ARG A 11 -13.79 6.56 -10.45
N LYS A 12 -13.97 7.23 -11.61
CA LYS A 12 -12.99 8.21 -12.13
C LYS A 12 -12.98 9.44 -11.20
N ARG A 13 -12.15 9.42 -10.17
CA ARG A 13 -11.81 10.61 -9.38
C ARG A 13 -10.41 11.09 -9.76
N PRO A 14 -10.18 12.43 -9.84
CA PRO A 14 -8.87 12.98 -10.13
C PRO A 14 -7.86 12.77 -8.99
N THR A 15 -8.34 12.51 -7.77
CA THR A 15 -7.53 12.19 -6.60
C THR A 15 -8.01 10.88 -5.96
N CYS A 16 -7.08 9.98 -5.68
CA CYS A 16 -7.32 8.68 -5.08
C CYS A 16 -6.91 8.75 -3.61
N ASP A 17 -7.84 8.64 -2.67
CA ASP A 17 -7.56 8.58 -1.21
C ASP A 17 -7.36 7.15 -0.70
N TYR A 18 -7.06 6.25 -1.63
CA TYR A 18 -6.82 4.82 -1.46
C TYR A 18 -5.31 4.49 -1.41
N GLY A 19 -4.46 5.51 -1.38
CA GLY A 19 -3.01 5.38 -1.32
C GLY A 19 -2.56 4.84 0.02
N VAL A 20 -1.64 3.87 -0.03
CA VAL A 20 -0.96 3.32 1.13
C VAL A 20 0.54 3.31 0.89
N SER A 21 1.30 3.57 1.93
CA SER A 21 2.75 3.42 1.92
C SER A 21 3.20 2.49 3.05
N SER A 22 4.34 1.83 2.82
CA SER A 22 5.00 1.01 3.84
C SER A 22 6.50 1.15 3.70
N ARG A 23 7.23 1.22 4.81
CA ARG A 23 8.68 1.38 4.83
C ARG A 23 9.36 0.08 5.25
N SER A 24 10.35 -0.34 4.46
CA SER A 24 11.26 -1.44 4.80
C SER A 24 12.70 -0.98 4.60
N GLY A 25 13.42 -0.76 5.71
CA GLY A 25 14.72 -0.11 5.68
C GLY A 25 14.63 1.29 5.05
N ASP A 26 15.46 1.52 4.03
CA ASP A 26 15.52 2.79 3.29
C ASP A 26 14.53 2.84 2.10
N ILE A 27 13.79 1.75 1.84
CA ILE A 27 12.85 1.67 0.72
C ILE A 27 11.44 1.98 1.22
N VAL A 28 10.78 2.92 0.56
CA VAL A 28 9.35 3.20 0.75
C VAL A 28 8.57 2.61 -0.42
N TYR A 29 7.66 1.71 -0.09
CA TYR A 29 6.72 1.13 -1.02
C TYR A 29 5.47 2.00 -1.07
N TYR A 30 4.97 2.25 -2.27
CA TYR A 30 3.71 2.92 -2.50
C TYR A 30 2.76 1.98 -3.22
N GLY A 31 1.51 1.96 -2.78
CA GLY A 31 0.52 1.05 -3.31
C GLY A 31 -0.88 1.60 -3.19
N VAL A 32 -1.83 0.78 -3.65
CA VAL A 32 -3.26 1.06 -3.55
C VAL A 32 -3.90 -0.02 -2.71
N LEU A 33 -4.64 0.39 -1.68
CA LEU A 33 -5.36 -0.54 -0.82
C LEU A 33 -6.52 -1.18 -1.60
N ARG A 34 -6.46 -2.51 -1.72
CA ARG A 34 -7.47 -3.33 -2.41
C ARG A 34 -8.44 -3.96 -1.44
N GLU A 35 -7.98 -4.55 -0.35
CA GLU A 35 -8.87 -5.18 0.63
C GLU A 35 -8.28 -5.06 2.04
N ILE A 36 -9.17 -5.12 3.03
CA ILE A 36 -8.82 -5.20 4.45
C ILE A 36 -9.33 -6.55 4.95
N LEU A 37 -8.42 -7.40 5.39
CA LEU A 37 -8.69 -8.76 5.84
C LEU A 37 -8.45 -8.83 7.36
N GLU A 38 -9.40 -9.39 8.10
CA GLU A 38 -9.18 -9.77 9.50
C GLU A 38 -8.82 -11.25 9.55
N VAL A 39 -7.61 -11.56 10.01
CA VAL A 39 -7.12 -12.92 10.16
C VAL A 39 -7.27 -13.34 11.61
N HIS A 40 -7.99 -14.44 11.81
CA HIS A 40 -8.19 -15.05 13.11
C HIS A 40 -7.26 -16.26 13.25
N TYR A 41 -6.44 -16.25 14.30
CA TYR A 41 -5.57 -17.36 14.67
C TYR A 41 -6.18 -18.08 15.88
N PRO A 42 -7.00 -19.12 15.66
CA PRO A 42 -7.61 -19.87 16.76
C PRO A 42 -6.53 -20.58 17.56
N GLY A 43 -6.53 -20.38 18.87
CA GLY A 43 -5.54 -20.92 19.80
C GLY A 43 -5.80 -20.44 21.22
N LEU A 44 -4.89 -20.73 22.15
CA LEU A 44 -5.04 -20.39 23.58
C LEU A 44 -5.25 -18.89 23.84
N LEU A 45 -4.72 -18.03 22.95
CA LEU A 45 -4.73 -16.57 23.09
C LEU A 45 -5.76 -15.86 22.18
N ASP A 46 -6.51 -16.61 21.35
CA ASP A 46 -7.52 -16.08 20.41
C ASP A 46 -7.06 -14.83 19.63
N LEU A 47 -5.91 -14.92 18.96
CA LEU A 47 -5.27 -13.75 18.35
C LEU A 47 -5.98 -13.33 17.06
N ARG A 48 -6.13 -12.02 16.89
CA ARG A 48 -6.68 -11.40 15.67
C ARG A 48 -5.72 -10.34 15.16
N CYS A 49 -5.50 -10.31 13.86
CA CYS A 49 -4.77 -9.21 13.23
C CYS A 49 -5.46 -8.74 11.95
N VAL A 50 -5.20 -7.48 11.59
CA VAL A 50 -5.71 -6.89 10.36
C VAL A 50 -4.56 -6.82 9.35
N VAL A 51 -4.81 -7.38 8.17
CA VAL A 51 -3.89 -7.44 7.05
C VAL A 51 -4.50 -6.66 5.89
N PHE A 52 -3.67 -5.88 5.20
CA PHE A 52 -4.06 -5.15 4.00
C PHE A 52 -3.55 -5.86 2.76
N LEU A 53 -4.44 -6.08 1.80
CA LEU A 53 -4.08 -6.49 0.45
C LEU A 53 -3.87 -5.23 -0.39
N CYS A 54 -2.69 -5.10 -1.00
CA CYS A 54 -2.28 -3.90 -1.70
C CYS A 54 -1.72 -4.20 -3.09
N ASP A 55 -2.05 -3.34 -4.05
CA ASP A 55 -1.36 -3.32 -5.33
C ASP A 55 -0.18 -2.36 -5.26
N TRP A 56 1.03 -2.92 -5.25
CA TRP A 56 2.26 -2.14 -5.13
C TRP A 56 2.77 -1.62 -6.48
N TYR A 57 3.28 -0.39 -6.48
CA TYR A 57 4.06 0.15 -7.58
C TYR A 57 5.51 -0.31 -7.47
N ASP A 58 6.23 -0.33 -8.60
CA ASP A 58 7.66 -0.65 -8.62
C ASP A 58 8.44 0.41 -7.80
N PRO A 59 9.12 0.02 -6.70
CA PRO A 59 9.82 0.96 -5.83
C PRO A 59 11.18 1.40 -6.41
N THR A 60 11.61 0.86 -7.55
CA THR A 60 12.94 1.10 -8.12
C THR A 60 13.07 2.56 -8.61
N PRO A 61 14.02 3.35 -8.05
CA PRO A 61 14.29 4.71 -8.51
C PRO A 61 14.68 4.75 -9.99
N GLY A 62 14.14 5.70 -10.75
CA GLY A 62 14.37 5.84 -12.19
C GLY A 62 13.59 4.85 -13.08
N ARG A 63 12.88 3.88 -12.50
CA ARG A 63 12.03 2.92 -13.24
C ARG A 63 10.55 3.05 -12.86
N GLY A 64 10.25 2.84 -11.58
CA GLY A 64 8.89 2.91 -11.04
C GLY A 64 8.66 4.15 -10.17
N LEU A 65 9.73 4.69 -9.59
CA LEU A 65 9.73 5.88 -8.75
C LEU A 65 10.62 6.98 -9.35
N ARG A 66 10.22 8.24 -9.19
CA ARG A 66 11.08 9.40 -9.41
C ARG A 66 10.82 10.43 -8.35
N GLU A 67 11.87 10.88 -7.68
CA GLU A 67 11.83 12.04 -6.79
C GLU A 67 12.32 13.27 -7.55
N ASP A 68 11.65 14.41 -7.37
CA ASP A 68 12.11 15.68 -7.91
C ASP A 68 13.00 16.44 -6.90
N GLU A 69 13.55 17.57 -7.35
CA GLU A 69 14.44 18.43 -6.54
C GLU A 69 13.74 19.04 -5.31
N PHE A 70 12.41 18.94 -5.23
CA PHE A 70 11.57 19.46 -4.15
C PHE A 70 11.09 18.34 -3.20
N GLY A 71 11.54 17.10 -3.39
CA GLY A 71 11.15 15.94 -2.57
C GLY A 71 9.78 15.35 -2.92
N VAL A 72 9.19 15.73 -4.07
CA VAL A 72 7.93 15.16 -4.53
C VAL A 72 8.20 13.82 -5.21
N THR A 73 7.62 12.77 -4.65
CA THR A 73 7.69 11.41 -5.22
C THR A 73 6.60 11.21 -6.27
N SER A 74 7.02 10.95 -7.51
CA SER A 74 6.17 10.59 -8.64
C SER A 74 6.23 9.08 -8.90
N LEU A 75 5.06 8.47 -9.12
CA LEU A 75 4.92 7.05 -9.37
C LEU A 75 4.60 6.77 -10.84
N HIS A 76 5.28 5.79 -11.43
CA HIS A 76 4.95 5.33 -12.77
C HIS A 76 3.74 4.38 -12.72
N SER A 77 2.54 4.91 -12.99
CA SER A 77 1.26 4.19 -12.84
C SER A 77 1.13 2.83 -13.53
N ARG A 78 1.87 2.61 -14.65
CA ARG A 78 1.88 1.32 -15.38
C ARG A 78 2.93 0.31 -14.87
N ARG A 79 3.81 0.69 -13.94
CA ARG A 79 4.86 -0.18 -13.40
C ARG A 79 4.41 -0.70 -12.04
N ARG A 80 4.10 -1.99 -11.99
CA ARG A 80 3.72 -2.69 -10.77
C ARG A 80 4.89 -3.50 -10.25
N LEU A 81 4.88 -3.74 -8.95
CA LEU A 81 5.79 -4.67 -8.33
C LEU A 81 5.28 -6.09 -8.59
N ASP A 82 5.85 -6.75 -9.59
CA ASP A 82 5.49 -8.12 -9.95
C ASP A 82 6.28 -9.13 -9.09
N ASN A 83 5.63 -10.22 -8.65
CA ASN A 83 6.22 -11.35 -7.91
C ASN A 83 6.56 -11.12 -6.42
N TYR A 84 5.88 -10.18 -5.74
CA TYR A 84 6.04 -9.96 -4.30
C TYR A 84 4.76 -10.26 -3.52
N ASP A 85 4.90 -10.44 -2.21
CA ASP A 85 3.79 -10.59 -1.29
C ASP A 85 2.95 -9.29 -1.25
N PRO A 86 1.66 -9.33 -1.63
CA PRO A 86 0.80 -8.14 -1.63
C PRO A 86 0.26 -7.79 -0.24
N PHE A 87 0.59 -8.57 0.80
CA PHE A 87 0.06 -8.41 2.15
C PHE A 87 1.00 -7.62 3.06
N ILE A 88 0.43 -6.65 3.80
CA ILE A 88 1.11 -5.98 4.92
C ILE A 88 0.21 -5.96 6.15
N LEU A 89 0.79 -5.93 7.35
CA LEU A 89 0.01 -5.69 8.55
C LEU A 89 -0.53 -4.25 8.53
N ALA A 90 -1.73 -4.03 9.06
CA ALA A 90 -2.29 -2.69 9.19
C ALA A 90 -1.40 -1.75 10.01
N SER A 91 -0.59 -2.28 10.93
CA SER A 91 0.39 -1.53 11.72
C SER A 91 1.63 -1.09 10.93
N GLN A 92 1.85 -1.64 9.74
CA GLN A 92 2.96 -1.32 8.84
C GLN A 92 2.54 -0.36 7.72
N ALA A 93 1.28 0.07 7.71
CA ALA A 93 0.70 0.88 6.66
C ALA A 93 0.50 2.33 7.12
N ASP A 94 1.01 3.26 6.33
CA ASP A 94 0.71 4.68 6.44
C ASP A 94 -0.20 5.11 5.29
N LYS A 95 -1.08 6.09 5.55
CA LYS A 95 -1.93 6.69 4.52
C LYS A 95 -1.15 7.76 3.77
N PHE A 96 -1.17 7.69 2.44
CA PHE A 96 -0.52 8.64 1.54
C PHE A 96 -1.56 9.41 0.71
#